data_AF-A0A3E3I5F2-F1
#
_entry.id   AF-A0A3E3I5F2-F1
#
_cell.length_a   1.000
_cell.length_b   1.000
_cell.length_c   1.000
_cell.angle_alpha   90.00
_cell.angle_beta   90.00
_cell.angle_gamma   90.00
#
_symmetry.space_group_name_H-M   'P 1'
#
loop_
_entity.id
_entity.type
_entity.pdbx_description
1 polymer ?
#
loop_
_entity_poly.entity_id
_entity_poly.type
_entity_poly.pdbx_seq_one_letter_code
_entity_poly.pdbx_strand_id
1 'polypeptide(L)'
;MKKKAIISSIITVLCIVAAVVLRIAMDKVDVEYTEVKATVVSSEERVRRVYGKSQKYYEVVVEYEGREYELQNVYNSYSYMPGRETTAYLHDGKLYANVAGITSTTPVATVYFVFLFASVGMVIVTCMLFSKAKQEK
;
A
#
# COMPACT_ATOMS: atom_id res chain seq x y z
N MET A 1 2.51 32.48 17.83
CA MET A 1 2.45 31.29 16.93
C MET A 1 3.76 30.91 16.20
N LYS A 2 4.71 31.84 15.97
CA LYS A 2 5.93 31.58 15.14
C LYS A 2 6.87 30.47 15.63
N LYS A 3 7.17 30.38 16.94
CA LYS A 3 8.02 29.30 17.48
C LYS A 3 7.43 27.90 17.23
N LYS A 4 6.10 27.76 17.35
CA LYS A 4 5.38 26.50 17.06
C LYS A 4 5.43 26.15 15.57
N ALA A 5 5.31 27.15 14.68
CA ALA A 5 5.44 26.94 13.24
C ALA A 5 6.85 26.46 12.83
N ILE A 6 7.90 27.02 13.44
CA ILE A 6 9.29 26.60 13.19
C ILE A 6 9.52 25.15 13.65
N ILE A 7 9.08 24.80 14.87
CA ILE A 7 9.20 23.43 15.39
C ILE A 7 8.44 22.44 14.49
N SER A 8 7.21 22.77 14.10
CA SER A 8 6.40 21.96 13.17
C SER A 8 7.11 21.77 11.83
N SER A 9 7.73 22.82 11.29
CA SER A 9 8.48 22.74 10.04
C SER A 9 9.70 21.81 10.15
N ILE A 10 10.45 21.86 11.25
CA ILE A 10 11.61 20.97 11.48
C ILE A 10 11.15 19.52 11.54
N ILE A 11 10.09 19.23 12.31
CA ILE A 11 9.53 17.87 12.41
C ILE A 11 9.04 17.39 11.04
N THR A 12 8.40 18.26 10.26
CA THR A 12 7.94 17.93 8.91
C THR A 12 9.11 17.48 8.03
N VAL A 13 10.22 18.24 8.03
CA VAL A 13 11.43 17.87 7.26
C VAL A 13 11.98 16.53 7.73
N LEU A 14 12.07 16.29 9.05
CA LEU A 14 12.54 15.01 9.59
C LEU A 14 11.65 13.83 9.16
N CYS A 15 10.33 13.99 9.16
CA CYS A 15 9.41 12.95 8.68
C CYS A 15 9.60 12.65 7.18
N ILE A 16 9.84 13.67 6.35
CA ILE A 16 10.11 13.50 4.92
C ILE A 16 11.43 12.74 4.73
N VAL A 17 12.50 13.14 5.43
CA VAL A 17 13.80 12.45 5.35
C VAL A 17 13.66 10.99 5.78
N ALA A 18 12.97 10.72 6.89
CA ALA A 18 12.70 9.37 7.35
C ALA A 18 11.93 8.55 6.30
N ALA A 19 10.89 9.11 5.69
CA ALA A 19 10.13 8.44 4.63
C ALA A 19 11.02 8.11 3.41
N VAL A 20 11.91 9.02 3.00
CA VAL A 20 12.84 8.76 1.88
C VAL A 20 13.81 7.63 2.22
N VAL A 21 14.41 7.64 3.42
CA VAL A 21 15.32 6.57 3.86
C VAL A 21 14.60 5.23 3.92
N LEU A 22 13.38 5.20 4.47
CA LEU A 22 12.56 4.00 4.56
C LEU A 22 12.13 3.49 3.17
N ARG A 23 11.88 4.39 2.21
CA ARG A 23 11.59 3.99 0.82
C ARG A 23 12.75 3.22 0.21
N ILE A 24 13.98 3.74 0.38
CA ILE A 24 15.21 3.09 -0.09
C ILE A 24 15.43 1.77 0.64
N ALA A 25 15.17 1.72 1.94
CA ALA A 25 15.28 0.49 2.72
C ALA A 25 14.28 -0.56 2.22
N MET A 26 13.03 -0.17 1.95
CA MET A 26 11.98 -1.05 1.43
C MET A 26 12.33 -1.65 0.07
N ASP A 27 12.97 -0.87 -0.82
CA ASP A 27 13.44 -1.36 -2.13
C ASP A 27 14.56 -2.42 -2.01
N LYS A 28 15.21 -2.53 -0.85
CA LYS A 28 16.26 -3.50 -0.55
C LYS A 28 15.78 -4.68 0.30
N VAL A 29 14.51 -4.70 0.68
CA VAL A 29 13.97 -5.83 1.45
C VAL A 29 13.76 -7.00 0.49
N ASP A 30 14.61 -8.00 0.60
CA ASP A 30 14.38 -9.30 -0.01
C ASP A 30 13.24 -9.99 0.75
N VAL A 31 12.10 -10.11 0.07
CA VAL A 31 10.96 -10.87 0.57
C VAL A 31 11.06 -12.31 0.08
N GLU A 32 10.98 -13.26 0.99
CA GLU A 32 10.94 -14.67 0.63
C GLU A 32 9.57 -15.02 0.07
N TYR A 33 9.53 -15.52 -1.16
CA TYR A 33 8.32 -16.03 -1.78
C TYR A 33 8.66 -17.18 -2.72
N THR A 34 7.68 -18.05 -2.95
CA THR A 34 7.78 -19.11 -3.93
C THR A 34 6.91 -18.77 -5.13
N GLU A 35 7.50 -18.70 -6.32
CA GLU A 35 6.74 -18.59 -7.56
C GLU A 35 6.05 -19.93 -7.86
N VAL A 36 4.73 -19.90 -8.02
CA VAL A 36 3.90 -21.08 -8.27
C VAL A 36 2.97 -20.86 -9.46
N LYS A 37 2.57 -21.95 -10.10
CA LYS A 37 1.51 -21.95 -11.11
C LYS A 37 0.20 -22.34 -10.43
N ALA A 38 -0.78 -21.46 -10.54
CA ALA A 38 -2.11 -21.67 -9.97
C ALA A 38 -3.17 -21.54 -11.08
N THR A 39 -4.23 -22.34 -11.00
CA THR A 39 -5.31 -22.33 -11.99
C THR A 39 -6.40 -21.38 -11.55
N VAL A 40 -6.81 -20.44 -12.40
CA VAL A 40 -7.91 -19.52 -12.06
C VAL A 40 -9.22 -20.29 -11.98
N VAL A 41 -9.88 -20.23 -10.83
CA VAL A 41 -11.20 -20.85 -10.58
C VAL A 41 -12.30 -19.85 -10.91
N SER A 42 -12.18 -18.62 -10.42
CA SER A 42 -13.16 -17.55 -10.64
C SER A 42 -12.46 -16.19 -10.74
N SER A 43 -13.13 -15.25 -11.41
CA SER A 43 -12.65 -13.89 -11.60
C SER A 43 -13.85 -12.95 -11.77
N GLU A 44 -14.10 -12.14 -10.75
CA GLU A 44 -15.28 -11.30 -10.66
C GLU A 44 -14.90 -9.83 -10.41
N GLU A 45 -15.58 -8.91 -11.10
CA GLU A 45 -15.57 -7.49 -10.73
C GLU A 45 -16.67 -7.24 -9.70
N ARG A 46 -16.28 -6.69 -8.54
CA ARG A 46 -17.18 -6.33 -7.45
C ARG A 46 -17.17 -4.83 -7.23
N VAL A 47 -18.26 -4.32 -6.69
CA VAL A 47 -18.37 -2.91 -6.30
C VAL A 47 -18.65 -2.82 -4.81
N ARG A 48 -17.81 -2.07 -4.09
CA ARG A 48 -18.01 -1.75 -2.67
C ARG A 48 -18.30 -0.27 -2.50
N ARG A 49 -19.23 0.06 -1.60
CA ARG A 49 -19.48 1.45 -1.21
C ARG A 49 -18.59 1.85 -0.04
N VAL A 50 -17.74 2.85 -0.23
CA VAL A 50 -16.79 3.34 0.77
C VAL A 50 -16.90 4.86 0.84
N TYR A 51 -17.18 5.40 2.03
CA TYR A 51 -17.43 6.84 2.24
C TYR A 51 -18.42 7.46 1.24
N GLY A 52 -19.50 6.74 0.96
CA GLY A 52 -20.56 7.18 0.03
C GLY A 52 -20.22 7.04 -1.46
N LYS A 53 -18.96 6.72 -1.82
CA LYS A 53 -18.51 6.52 -3.21
C LYS A 53 -18.45 5.04 -3.56
N SER A 54 -18.78 4.70 -4.81
CA SER A 54 -18.58 3.35 -5.35
C SER A 54 -17.12 3.15 -5.71
N GLN A 55 -16.52 2.07 -5.20
CA GLN A 55 -15.16 1.63 -5.51
C GLN A 55 -15.22 0.23 -6.12
N LYS A 56 -14.57 0.04 -7.26
CA LYS A 56 -14.44 -1.27 -7.89
C LYS A 56 -13.28 -2.04 -7.25
N TYR A 57 -13.47 -3.33 -7.03
CA TYR A 57 -12.42 -4.25 -6.64
C TYR A 57 -12.59 -5.58 -7.39
N TYR A 58 -11.52 -6.35 -7.49
CA TYR A 58 -11.49 -7.59 -8.27
C TYR A 58 -11.26 -8.75 -7.32
N GLU A 59 -12.14 -9.73 -7.39
CA GLU A 59 -12.09 -10.95 -6.60
C GLU A 59 -11.68 -12.07 -7.56
N VAL A 60 -10.45 -12.57 -7.40
CA VAL A 60 -9.92 -13.66 -8.23
C VAL A 60 -9.55 -14.80 -7.31
N VAL A 61 -10.14 -15.96 -7.55
CA VAL A 61 -9.84 -17.19 -6.80
C VAL A 61 -9.02 -18.10 -7.70
N VAL A 62 -7.92 -18.64 -7.15
CA VAL A 62 -7.04 -19.58 -7.83
C VAL A 62 -6.94 -20.88 -7.04
N GLU A 63 -6.83 -21.99 -7.73
CA GLU A 63 -6.54 -23.30 -7.15
C GLU A 63 -5.03 -23.56 -7.22
N TYR A 64 -4.47 -23.97 -6.09
CA TYR A 64 -3.09 -24.43 -5.97
C TYR A 64 -3.06 -25.63 -5.01
N GLU A 65 -2.43 -26.73 -5.42
CA GLU A 65 -2.34 -27.97 -4.63
C GLU A 65 -3.69 -28.49 -4.11
N GLY A 66 -4.76 -28.35 -4.92
CA GLY A 66 -6.11 -28.79 -4.57
C GLY A 66 -6.82 -27.95 -3.51
N ARG A 67 -6.32 -26.74 -3.23
CA ARG A 67 -6.95 -25.75 -2.35
C ARG A 67 -7.20 -24.45 -3.10
N GLU A 68 -8.33 -23.82 -2.80
CA GLU A 68 -8.68 -22.50 -3.32
C GLU A 68 -8.08 -21.39 -2.45
N TYR A 69 -7.56 -20.37 -3.12
CA TYR A 69 -6.96 -19.19 -2.51
C TYR A 69 -7.49 -17.94 -3.20
N GLU A 70 -7.81 -16.91 -2.41
CA GLU A 70 -8.04 -15.57 -2.96
C GLU A 70 -6.69 -14.95 -3.35
N LEU A 71 -6.54 -14.65 -4.63
CA LEU A 71 -5.34 -14.03 -5.19
C LEU A 71 -5.28 -12.55 -4.78
N GLN A 72 -4.28 -12.22 -3.96
CA GLN A 72 -4.11 -10.89 -3.39
C GLN A 72 -3.47 -9.92 -4.38
N ASN A 73 -3.75 -8.62 -4.19
CA ASN A 73 -3.18 -7.51 -4.97
C ASN A 73 -3.45 -7.58 -6.48
N VAL A 74 -4.68 -7.96 -6.86
CA VAL A 74 -5.16 -8.00 -8.23
C VAL A 74 -5.69 -6.63 -8.67
N TYR A 75 -5.27 -6.17 -9.85
CA TYR A 75 -5.67 -4.87 -10.41
C TYR A 75 -6.77 -4.94 -11.47
N ASN A 76 -7.10 -6.13 -11.97
CA ASN A 76 -8.13 -6.34 -12.98
C ASN A 76 -8.58 -7.80 -13.01
N SER A 77 -9.79 -8.07 -13.53
CA SER A 77 -10.31 -9.43 -13.72
C SER A 77 -9.96 -10.03 -15.09
N TYR A 78 -9.81 -9.22 -16.15
CA TYR A 78 -9.64 -9.71 -17.52
C TYR A 78 -8.34 -10.49 -17.75
N SER A 79 -7.29 -10.26 -16.95
CA SER A 79 -6.04 -11.03 -17.01
C SER A 79 -6.17 -12.44 -16.42
N TYR A 80 -7.27 -12.71 -15.71
CA TYR A 80 -7.50 -13.95 -14.97
C TYR A 80 -8.77 -14.62 -15.49
N MET A 81 -8.66 -15.30 -16.62
CA MET A 81 -9.79 -16.04 -17.17
C MET A 81 -9.92 -17.40 -16.47
N PRO A 82 -11.12 -17.78 -15.99
CA PRO A 82 -11.34 -19.10 -15.40
C PRO A 82 -10.84 -20.25 -16.28
N GLY A 83 -10.19 -21.23 -15.66
CA GLY A 83 -9.56 -22.39 -16.30
C GLY A 83 -8.16 -22.12 -16.87
N ARG A 84 -7.64 -20.89 -16.83
CA ARG A 84 -6.25 -20.59 -17.23
C ARG A 84 -5.29 -20.68 -16.06
N GLU A 85 -4.07 -21.12 -16.34
CA GLU A 85 -2.97 -21.00 -15.40
C GLU A 85 -2.46 -19.55 -15.34
N THR A 86 -2.11 -19.11 -14.14
CA THR A 86 -1.44 -17.84 -13.88
C THR A 86 -0.25 -18.05 -12.96
N THR A 87 0.75 -17.18 -13.09
CA THR A 87 1.84 -17.13 -12.10
C THR A 87 1.34 -16.41 -10.86
N ALA A 88 1.48 -17.06 -9.71
CA ALA A 88 1.20 -16.47 -8.40
C ALA A 88 2.43 -16.60 -7.49
N TYR A 89 2.48 -15.77 -6.46
CA TYR A 89 3.60 -15.72 -5.52
C TYR A 89 3.10 -16.13 -4.14
N LEU A 90 3.56 -17.27 -3.63
CA LEU A 90 3.21 -17.82 -2.33
C LEU A 90 4.09 -17.19 -1.25
N HIS A 91 3.46 -16.51 -0.29
CA HIS A 91 4.10 -15.89 0.86
C HIS A 91 3.17 -15.97 2.07
N ASP A 92 3.68 -16.45 3.21
CA ASP A 92 2.92 -16.60 4.47
C ASP A 92 1.55 -17.31 4.29
N GLY A 93 1.53 -18.35 3.46
CA GLY A 93 0.31 -19.14 3.19
C GLY A 93 -0.75 -18.43 2.34
N LYS A 94 -0.43 -17.28 1.73
CA LYS A 94 -1.29 -16.52 0.83
C LYS A 94 -0.67 -16.44 -0.56
N LEU A 95 -1.52 -16.35 -1.58
CA LEU A 95 -1.10 -16.14 -2.96
C LEU A 95 -1.29 -14.68 -3.36
N TYR A 96 -0.26 -14.11 -3.97
CA TYR A 96 -0.25 -12.74 -4.48
C TYR A 96 -0.10 -12.75 -6.00
N ALA A 97 -0.76 -11.81 -6.67
CA ALA A 97 -0.62 -11.60 -8.11
C ALA A 97 0.74 -11.00 -8.51
N ASN A 98 1.45 -10.36 -7.58
CA ASN A 98 2.73 -9.70 -7.81
C ASN A 98 3.52 -9.51 -6.50
N VAL A 99 4.84 -9.38 -6.65
CA VAL A 99 5.78 -9.18 -5.52
C VAL A 99 5.52 -7.88 -4.76
N ALA A 100 5.06 -6.81 -5.44
CA ALA A 100 4.76 -5.54 -4.77
C ALA A 100 3.67 -5.68 -3.69
N GLY A 101 2.71 -6.58 -3.89
CA GLY A 101 1.71 -6.93 -2.89
C GLY A 101 2.35 -7.50 -1.62
N ILE A 102 3.39 -8.32 -1.77
CA ILE A 102 4.16 -8.92 -0.67
C ILE A 102 5.03 -7.85 0.00
N THR A 103 5.79 -7.07 -0.77
CA THR A 103 6.65 -6.01 -0.21
C THR A 103 5.85 -5.03 0.64
N SER A 104 4.61 -4.73 0.24
CA SER A 104 3.72 -3.81 0.96
C SER A 104 3.23 -4.31 2.32
N THR A 105 3.32 -5.62 2.60
CA THR A 105 2.95 -6.21 3.90
C THR A 105 4.13 -6.28 4.88
N THR A 106 5.34 -5.90 4.46
CA THR A 106 6.51 -5.91 5.34
C THR A 106 6.41 -4.85 6.45
N PRO A 107 7.05 -5.08 7.61
CA PRO A 107 7.13 -4.06 8.67
C PRO A 107 7.73 -2.74 8.19
N VAL A 108 8.75 -2.81 7.32
CA VAL A 108 9.41 -1.62 6.75
C VAL A 108 8.44 -0.80 5.91
N ALA A 109 7.63 -1.46 5.07
CA ALA A 109 6.59 -0.79 4.29
C ALA A 109 5.54 -0.12 5.18
N THR A 110 5.13 -0.78 6.26
CA THR A 110 4.18 -0.22 7.23
C THR A 110 4.72 1.08 7.84
N VAL A 111 5.96 1.06 8.33
CA VAL A 111 6.61 2.25 8.93
C VAL A 111 6.80 3.35 7.87
N TYR A 112 7.20 2.99 6.65
CA TYR A 112 7.29 3.93 5.52
C TYR A 112 5.97 4.68 5.30
N PHE A 113 4.85 3.97 5.17
CA PHE A 113 3.55 4.60 4.93
C PHE A 113 3.11 5.49 6.09
N VAL A 114 3.40 5.11 7.34
CA VAL A 114 3.13 5.96 8.51
C VAL A 114 3.87 7.30 8.40
N PHE A 115 5.17 7.29 8.13
CA PHE A 115 5.94 8.52 7.96
C PHE A 115 5.52 9.33 6.73
N LEU A 116 5.15 8.65 5.64
CA LEU A 116 4.64 9.29 4.43
C LEU A 116 3.35 10.06 4.72
N PHE A 117 2.34 9.42 5.31
CA PHE A 117 1.08 10.10 5.63
C PHE A 117 1.24 11.15 6.74
N ALA A 118 2.08 10.89 7.74
CA ALA A 118 2.42 11.88 8.76
C ALA A 118 3.07 13.13 8.14
N SER A 119 3.94 12.96 7.13
CA SER A 119 4.57 14.10 6.45
C SER A 119 3.53 14.99 5.75
N VAL A 120 2.53 14.40 5.08
CA VAL A 120 1.44 15.14 4.43
C VAL A 120 0.61 15.89 5.47
N GLY A 121 0.21 15.24 6.56
CA GLY A 121 -0.53 15.90 7.64
C GLY A 121 0.26 17.05 8.26
N MET A 122 1.56 16.86 8.49
CA MET A 122 2.45 17.86 9.09
C MET A 122 2.68 19.07 8.17
N VAL A 123 2.76 18.87 6.84
CA VAL A 123 2.78 19.99 5.88
C VAL A 123 1.52 20.85 6.02
N ILE A 124 0.34 20.22 6.07
CA ILE A 124 -0.94 20.92 6.22
C ILE A 124 -0.96 21.73 7.53
N VAL A 125 -0.59 21.10 8.66
CA VAL A 125 -0.54 21.77 9.98
C VAL A 125 0.45 22.93 9.96
N THR A 126 1.62 22.75 9.37
CA THR A 126 2.65 23.79 9.27
C THR A 126 2.14 24.99 8.48
N CYS A 127 1.49 24.78 7.33
CA CYS A 127 0.85 25.84 6.55
C CYS A 127 -0.23 26.60 7.33
N MET A 128 -1.09 25.89 8.07
CA MET A 128 -2.10 26.51 8.93
C MET A 128 -1.48 27.36 10.04
N LEU A 129 -0.42 26.89 10.69
CA LEU A 129 0.28 27.62 11.74
C LEU A 129 0.98 28.88 11.22
N PHE A 130 1.59 28.82 10.03
CA PHE A 130 2.17 30.00 9.38
C PHE A 130 1.10 31.03 8.98
N SER A 131 -0.04 30.59 8.46
CA SER A 131 -1.16 31.47 8.11
C SER A 131 -1.68 32.24 9.34
N LYS A 132 -1.94 31.53 10.45
CA LYS A 132 -2.36 32.17 11.72
C LYS A 132 -1.30 33.10 12.29
N ALA A 133 -0.02 32.71 12.22
CA ALA A 133 1.09 33.55 12.69
C ALA A 133 1.28 34.84 11.87
N LYS A 134 0.77 34.89 10.63
CA LYS A 134 0.76 36.08 9.77
C LYS A 134 -0.44 36.98 10.05
N GLN A 135 -1.59 36.41 10.44
CA GLN A 135 -2.80 37.16 10.83
C GLN A 135 -2.69 37.80 12.23
N GLU A 136 -1.92 37.20 13.14
CA GLU A 136 -1.63 37.76 14.48
C GLU A 136 -0.58 38.88 14.47
N LYS A 137 -0.07 39.27 13.29
CA LYS A 137 1.02 40.21 13.12
C LYS A 137 0.51 41.49 12.46
#